data_AF-J1F723-F1
#
_entry.id   AF-J1F723-F1
#
_cell.length_a   1.000
_cell.length_b   1.000
_cell.length_c   1.000
_cell.angle_alpha   90.00
_cell.angle_beta   90.00
_cell.angle_gamma   90.00
#
_symmetry.space_group_name_H-M   'P 1'
#
loop_
_entity.id
_entity.type
_entity.pdbx_description
1 polymer ?
#
loop_
_entity_poly.entity_id
_entity_poly.type
_entity_poly.pdbx_seq_one_letter_code
_entity_poly.pdbx_strand_id
1 'polypeptide(L)'
;KNLPYGGFTFKDTLKNGLKFYLKQAGFAEVETTYPKSLKPQGEFETDEEFKVRKSNFEEGKKAYLFKYRKDREAQIREIKKDIQNRKAEIFNSWFGKQSISMKYNPNIGEFDVSVNEYLKFKFPVPRSEARDFKKNLKNFDLIFEEKRGKLFLVGAKSGNFSTKLNIDFTKIEIEIEIEREREREREREREREREIQAKTLKVKNLMFQDFDLPERMNWNSAVSYCENLEIVGFSDWRLPNKNELKTARNNKNSFKNLRSKTSWYWSISNNNNSKSWIVDFHDGYDDWYYQTYDYFAVCVRDL
;
A
#
# COMPACT_ATOMS: atom_id res chain seq x y z
N LYS A 1 7.68 -18.17 -2.72
CA LYS A 1 8.71 -17.29 -2.10
C LYS A 1 8.49 -15.91 -2.68
N ASN A 2 7.97 -15.01 -1.84
CA ASN A 2 7.51 -13.68 -2.21
C ASN A 2 8.66 -12.86 -2.80
N LEU A 3 8.40 -12.20 -3.93
CA LEU A 3 9.28 -11.14 -4.44
C LEU A 3 9.37 -10.07 -3.35
N PRO A 4 10.57 -9.74 -2.84
CA PRO A 4 10.70 -8.65 -1.91
C PRO A 4 10.52 -7.35 -2.71
N TYR A 5 9.86 -6.39 -2.08
CA TYR A 5 9.71 -4.99 -2.50
C TYR A 5 8.52 -4.66 -3.41
N GLY A 6 7.52 -3.99 -2.81
CA GLY A 6 6.53 -3.21 -3.52
C GLY A 6 7.10 -1.88 -4.03
N GLY A 7 6.42 -1.30 -5.03
CA GLY A 7 6.49 0.13 -5.34
C GLY A 7 7.73 0.66 -6.08
N PHE A 8 8.41 -0.13 -6.91
CA PHE A 8 9.61 0.33 -7.63
C PHE A 8 9.44 0.28 -9.15
N THR A 9 9.83 1.37 -9.84
CA THR A 9 9.89 1.44 -11.31
C THR A 9 11.03 0.56 -11.86
N PHE A 10 11.06 0.19 -13.15
CA PHE A 10 12.20 -0.52 -13.76
C PHE A 10 13.58 0.10 -13.44
N LYS A 11 13.64 1.43 -13.31
CA LYS A 11 14.85 2.17 -12.93
C LYS A 11 15.23 1.94 -11.45
N ASP A 12 14.23 1.82 -10.59
CA ASP A 12 14.39 1.44 -9.19
C ASP A 12 14.66 -0.05 -9.02
N THR A 13 14.10 -0.92 -9.85
CA THR A 13 14.39 -2.37 -9.90
C THR A 13 15.82 -2.63 -10.38
N LEU A 14 16.33 -1.86 -11.35
CA LEU A 14 17.75 -1.87 -11.71
C LEU A 14 18.63 -1.32 -10.58
N LYS A 15 18.24 -0.22 -9.93
CA LYS A 15 19.04 0.41 -8.85
C LYS A 15 19.05 -0.42 -7.56
N ASN A 16 17.90 -0.95 -7.15
CA ASN A 16 17.72 -1.82 -5.99
C ASN A 16 18.16 -3.25 -6.29
N GLY A 17 18.00 -3.73 -7.52
CA GLY A 17 18.58 -4.97 -8.02
C GLY A 17 20.11 -4.90 -8.01
N LEU A 18 20.71 -3.79 -8.41
CA LEU A 18 22.15 -3.54 -8.27
C LEU A 18 22.58 -3.59 -6.80
N LYS A 19 21.84 -2.93 -5.90
CA LYS A 19 22.10 -2.96 -4.43
C LYS A 19 21.94 -4.36 -3.82
N PHE A 20 20.90 -5.09 -4.20
CA PHE A 20 20.64 -6.45 -3.73
C PHE A 20 21.69 -7.44 -4.27
N TYR A 21 22.05 -7.30 -5.54
CA TYR A 21 23.09 -8.12 -6.19
C TYR A 21 24.48 -7.83 -5.61
N LEU A 22 24.81 -6.55 -5.36
CA LEU A 22 25.99 -6.11 -4.61
C LEU A 22 26.12 -6.86 -3.27
N LYS A 23 25.02 -6.92 -2.50
CA LYS A 23 24.97 -7.59 -1.20
C LYS A 23 25.12 -9.12 -1.31
N GLN A 24 24.51 -9.76 -2.31
CA GLN A 24 24.56 -11.21 -2.53
C GLN A 24 25.92 -11.68 -3.07
N ALA A 25 26.56 -10.88 -3.93
CA ALA A 25 27.87 -11.18 -4.51
C ALA A 25 29.05 -10.77 -3.61
N GLY A 26 28.80 -10.38 -2.35
CA GLY A 26 29.84 -10.07 -1.36
C GLY A 26 30.50 -8.70 -1.55
N PHE A 27 29.98 -7.83 -2.42
CA PHE A 27 30.47 -6.47 -2.57
C PHE A 27 29.91 -5.59 -1.44
N ALA A 28 30.78 -5.23 -0.50
CA ALA A 28 30.44 -4.36 0.62
C ALA A 28 29.95 -2.98 0.14
N GLU A 29 29.01 -2.39 0.88
CA GLU A 29 28.65 -0.99 0.70
C GLU A 29 29.88 -0.16 1.10
N VAL A 30 30.42 0.63 0.16
CA VAL A 30 31.65 1.38 0.43
C VAL A 30 31.33 2.43 1.50
N GLU A 31 32.11 2.45 2.57
CA GLU A 31 31.94 3.32 3.74
C GLU A 31 32.05 4.81 3.36
N THR A 32 30.97 5.58 3.53
CA THR A 32 30.88 7.00 3.10
C THR A 32 31.49 7.98 4.09
N THR A 33 31.89 7.50 5.27
CA THR A 33 32.37 8.30 6.39
C THR A 33 33.89 8.32 6.42
N TYR A 34 34.47 9.53 6.38
CA TYR A 34 35.90 9.70 6.58
C TYR A 34 36.27 9.24 8.00
N PRO A 35 37.14 8.25 8.19
CA PRO A 35 37.31 7.56 9.47
C PRO A 35 38.08 8.38 10.52
N LYS A 36 38.60 9.56 10.15
CA LYS A 36 39.31 10.45 11.07
C LYS A 36 38.40 11.58 11.54
N SER A 37 38.51 11.93 12.82
CA SER A 37 37.86 13.12 13.41
C SER A 37 38.89 14.21 13.70
N LEU A 38 38.55 15.48 13.42
CA LEU A 38 39.37 16.62 13.82
C LEU A 38 38.98 17.08 15.24
N LYS A 39 39.83 16.80 16.23
CA LYS A 39 39.72 17.30 17.60
C LYS A 39 40.92 18.18 17.95
N PRO A 40 40.79 19.19 18.83
CA PRO A 40 41.93 19.93 19.36
C PRO A 40 42.95 19.01 20.03
N GLN A 41 44.24 19.33 19.95
CA GLN A 41 45.33 18.52 20.53
C GLN A 41 45.69 18.88 21.98
N GLY A 42 44.78 19.55 22.70
CA GLY A 42 44.96 19.94 24.10
C GLY A 42 44.92 21.46 24.29
N GLU A 43 45.11 21.91 25.53
CA GLU A 43 44.99 23.33 25.94
C GLU A 43 46.09 24.24 25.36
N PHE A 44 47.12 23.67 24.74
CA PHE A 44 48.30 24.38 24.25
C PHE A 44 48.44 24.45 22.73
N GLU A 45 47.44 23.99 21.96
CA GLU A 45 47.44 24.13 20.48
C GLU A 45 47.16 25.58 20.09
N THR A 46 48.06 26.18 19.31
CA THR A 46 47.86 27.54 18.78
C THR A 46 46.87 27.58 17.62
N ASP A 47 46.29 28.76 17.34
CA ASP A 47 45.36 28.95 16.22
C ASP A 47 46.00 28.60 14.86
N GLU A 48 47.28 28.91 14.69
CA GLU A 48 48.07 28.66 13.48
C GLU A 48 48.35 27.17 13.29
N GLU A 49 48.71 26.46 14.36
CA GLU A 49 48.86 24.99 14.34
C GLU A 49 47.53 24.30 14.03
N PHE A 50 46.42 24.76 14.64
CA PHE A 50 45.09 24.25 14.34
C PHE A 50 44.69 24.51 12.89
N LYS A 51 44.97 25.70 12.32
CA LYS A 51 44.72 26.03 10.91
C LYS A 51 45.45 25.09 9.95
N VAL A 52 46.74 24.82 10.18
CA VAL A 52 47.54 23.90 9.36
C VAL A 52 46.96 22.49 9.44
N ARG A 53 46.64 22.02 10.65
CA ARG A 53 46.11 20.66 10.87
C ARG A 53 44.72 20.47 10.28
N LYS A 54 43.87 21.50 10.34
CA LYS A 54 42.57 21.55 9.66
C LYS A 54 42.73 21.47 8.14
N SER A 55 43.69 22.19 7.57
CA SER A 55 43.99 22.12 6.13
C SER A 55 44.40 20.71 5.70
N ASN A 56 45.34 20.09 6.42
CA ASN A 56 45.79 18.72 6.16
C ASN A 56 44.67 17.69 6.32
N PHE A 57 43.77 17.89 7.30
CA PHE A 57 42.59 17.06 7.49
C PHE A 57 41.62 17.14 6.29
N GLU A 58 41.32 18.34 5.82
CA GLU A 58 40.45 18.55 4.65
C GLU A 58 41.06 17.98 3.36
N GLU A 59 42.38 18.10 3.17
CA GLU A 59 43.07 17.50 2.03
C GLU A 59 43.03 15.96 2.09
N GLY A 60 43.30 15.38 3.27
CA GLY A 60 43.19 13.94 3.49
C GLY A 60 41.77 13.42 3.28
N LYS A 61 40.75 14.19 3.68
CA LYS A 61 39.33 13.88 3.44
C LYS A 61 38.99 13.93 1.95
N LYS A 62 39.47 14.94 1.22
CA LYS A 62 39.28 15.05 -0.24
C LYS A 62 39.92 13.87 -0.98
N ALA A 63 41.16 13.52 -0.63
CA ALA A 63 41.86 12.39 -1.24
C ALA A 63 41.15 11.05 -0.98
N TYR A 64 40.66 10.84 0.25
CA TYR A 64 39.87 9.66 0.61
C TYR A 64 38.57 9.58 -0.20
N LEU A 65 37.81 10.68 -0.27
CA LEU A 65 36.55 10.74 -1.03
C LEU A 65 36.79 10.55 -2.54
N PHE A 66 37.91 11.03 -3.07
CA PHE A 66 38.28 10.81 -4.48
C PHE A 66 38.58 9.33 -4.76
N LYS A 67 39.40 8.68 -3.91
CA LYS A 67 39.68 7.24 -3.99
C LYS A 67 38.39 6.42 -3.88
N TYR A 68 37.55 6.76 -2.89
CA TYR A 68 36.23 6.17 -2.69
C TYR A 68 35.39 6.18 -3.97
N ARG A 69 35.27 7.35 -4.63
CA ARG A 69 34.49 7.49 -5.86
C ARG A 69 35.04 6.59 -6.97
N LYS A 70 36.36 6.58 -7.15
CA LYS A 70 37.02 5.78 -8.17
C LYS A 70 36.81 4.27 -7.95
N ASP A 71 36.97 3.80 -6.72
CA ASP A 71 36.78 2.39 -6.37
C ASP A 71 35.30 1.98 -6.56
N ARG A 72 34.36 2.85 -6.17
CA ARG A 72 32.93 2.67 -6.39
C ARG A 72 32.56 2.61 -7.88
N GLU A 73 33.14 3.48 -8.71
CA GLU A 73 32.94 3.47 -10.15
C GLU A 73 33.51 2.20 -10.82
N ALA A 74 34.64 1.69 -10.33
CA ALA A 74 35.18 0.41 -10.79
C ALA A 74 34.25 -0.76 -10.46
N GLN A 75 33.75 -0.83 -9.22
CA GLN A 75 32.76 -1.83 -8.80
C GLN A 75 31.49 -1.75 -9.66
N ILE A 76 30.93 -0.55 -9.87
CA ILE A 76 29.73 -0.36 -10.71
C ILE A 76 29.97 -0.84 -12.14
N ARG A 77 31.17 -0.62 -12.71
CA ARG A 77 31.51 -1.12 -14.05
C ARG A 77 31.57 -2.64 -14.12
N GLU A 78 32.17 -3.28 -13.14
CA GLU A 78 32.26 -4.74 -13.05
C GLU A 78 30.86 -5.37 -12.92
N ILE A 79 30.01 -4.81 -12.06
CA ILE A 79 28.64 -5.29 -11.87
C ILE A 79 27.81 -5.09 -13.13
N LYS A 80 27.96 -3.96 -13.82
CA LYS A 80 27.30 -3.75 -15.11
C LYS A 80 27.71 -4.83 -16.12
N LYS A 81 28.98 -5.22 -16.15
CA LYS A 81 29.48 -6.29 -17.02
C LYS A 81 28.89 -7.65 -16.63
N ASP A 82 28.86 -7.96 -15.33
CA ASP A 82 28.31 -9.22 -14.83
C ASP A 82 26.79 -9.33 -15.04
N ILE A 83 26.03 -8.26 -14.80
CA ILE A 83 24.59 -8.19 -15.12
C ILE A 83 24.34 -8.38 -16.61
N GLN A 84 25.20 -7.84 -17.48
CA GLN A 84 25.07 -8.07 -18.92
C GLN A 84 25.33 -9.55 -19.28
N ASN A 85 26.32 -10.19 -18.66
CA ASN A 85 26.64 -11.59 -18.91
C ASN A 85 25.57 -12.55 -18.37
N ARG A 86 24.97 -12.23 -17.22
CA ARG A 86 23.99 -13.07 -16.52
C ARG A 86 22.55 -12.61 -16.72
N LYS A 87 22.32 -11.74 -17.69
CA LYS A 87 21.06 -11.02 -17.91
C LYS A 87 19.86 -11.97 -17.92
N ALA A 88 19.92 -13.04 -18.71
CA ALA A 88 18.86 -14.02 -18.82
C ALA A 88 18.57 -14.76 -17.49
N GLU A 89 19.60 -15.15 -16.74
CA GLU A 89 19.44 -15.79 -15.43
C GLU A 89 18.79 -14.86 -14.41
N ILE A 90 19.24 -13.60 -14.36
CA ILE A 90 18.73 -12.59 -13.41
C ILE A 90 17.27 -12.29 -13.73
N PHE A 91 16.94 -12.04 -14.99
CA PHE A 91 15.55 -11.76 -15.37
C PHE A 91 14.66 -12.98 -15.19
N ASN A 92 15.08 -14.17 -15.60
CA ASN A 92 14.28 -15.39 -15.37
C ASN A 92 14.05 -15.67 -13.88
N SER A 93 15.02 -15.35 -13.01
CA SER A 93 14.87 -15.41 -11.56
C SER A 93 13.78 -14.45 -11.04
N TRP A 94 13.63 -13.26 -11.63
CA TRP A 94 12.57 -12.31 -11.27
C TRP A 94 11.16 -12.81 -11.63
N PHE A 95 11.01 -13.55 -12.73
CA PHE A 95 9.71 -14.16 -13.07
C PHE A 95 9.41 -15.39 -12.20
N GLY A 96 10.41 -15.96 -11.54
CA GLY A 96 10.26 -17.15 -10.73
C GLY A 96 9.69 -18.32 -11.55
N LYS A 97 8.77 -19.07 -10.95
CA LYS A 97 8.03 -20.13 -11.65
C LYS A 97 7.02 -19.48 -12.60
N GLN A 98 7.11 -19.77 -13.89
CA GLN A 98 6.18 -19.23 -14.89
C GLN A 98 4.84 -20.00 -14.83
N SER A 99 3.74 -19.28 -14.63
CA SER A 99 2.38 -19.78 -14.87
C SER A 99 2.08 -19.63 -16.36
N ILE A 100 2.02 -20.74 -17.10
CA ILE A 100 1.93 -20.72 -18.56
C ILE A 100 0.57 -21.27 -18.98
N SER A 101 -0.21 -20.45 -19.68
CA SER A 101 -1.39 -20.87 -20.41
C SER A 101 -1.11 -20.79 -21.91
N MET A 102 -1.47 -21.82 -22.67
CA MET A 102 -1.28 -21.81 -24.11
C MET A 102 -2.31 -22.58 -24.92
N LYS A 103 -2.65 -22.06 -26.09
CA LYS A 103 -3.58 -22.66 -27.06
C LYS A 103 -2.90 -22.79 -28.42
N TYR A 104 -2.92 -24.00 -28.98
CA TYR A 104 -2.30 -24.24 -30.30
C TYR A 104 -3.26 -23.88 -31.43
N ASN A 105 -2.76 -23.18 -32.44
CA ASN A 105 -3.47 -22.92 -33.68
C ASN A 105 -2.85 -23.77 -34.81
N PRO A 106 -3.54 -24.85 -35.25
CA PRO A 106 -3.00 -25.78 -36.23
C PRO A 106 -2.91 -25.20 -37.64
N ASN A 107 -3.63 -24.10 -37.94
CA ASN A 107 -3.63 -23.51 -39.29
C ASN A 107 -2.36 -22.70 -39.57
N ILE A 108 -1.75 -22.13 -38.52
CA ILE A 108 -0.55 -21.30 -38.63
C ILE A 108 0.68 -21.94 -37.98
N GLY A 109 0.51 -23.03 -37.23
CA GLY A 109 1.61 -23.76 -36.62
C GLY A 109 2.20 -23.07 -35.38
N GLU A 110 1.37 -22.38 -34.61
CA GLU A 110 1.83 -21.55 -33.47
C GLU A 110 0.97 -21.73 -32.22
N PHE A 111 1.57 -21.50 -31.06
CA PHE A 111 0.88 -21.32 -29.80
C PHE A 111 0.54 -19.85 -29.55
N ASP A 112 -0.69 -19.58 -29.16
CA ASP A 112 -1.04 -18.42 -28.34
C ASP A 112 -0.58 -18.67 -26.92
N VAL A 113 0.43 -17.93 -26.46
CA VAL A 113 1.06 -18.10 -25.14
C VAL A 113 0.70 -16.91 -24.25
N SER A 114 0.35 -17.22 -22.99
CA SER A 114 0.20 -16.26 -21.90
C SER A 114 1.05 -16.72 -20.72
N VAL A 115 2.06 -15.93 -20.35
CA VAL A 115 2.93 -16.17 -19.19
C VAL A 115 2.55 -15.20 -18.08
N ASN A 116 2.28 -15.75 -16.89
CA ASN A 116 1.84 -15.04 -15.69
C ASN A 116 0.64 -14.09 -15.95
N GLU A 117 -0.24 -14.43 -16.90
CA GLU A 117 -1.42 -13.63 -17.33
C GLU A 117 -1.14 -12.30 -18.05
N TYR A 118 0.01 -11.67 -17.82
CA TYR A 118 0.35 -10.35 -18.37
C TYR A 118 1.17 -10.40 -19.65
N LEU A 119 2.04 -11.40 -19.83
CA LEU A 119 2.92 -11.48 -20.99
C LEU A 119 2.30 -12.39 -22.06
N LYS A 120 1.88 -11.80 -23.19
CA LYS A 120 1.21 -12.52 -24.28
C LYS A 120 2.04 -12.47 -25.56
N PHE A 121 2.24 -13.62 -26.20
CA PHE A 121 2.95 -13.71 -27.47
C PHE A 121 2.59 -14.98 -28.27
N LYS A 122 2.92 -14.97 -29.56
CA LYS A 122 2.85 -16.14 -30.44
C LYS A 122 4.17 -16.89 -30.40
N PHE A 123 4.10 -18.22 -30.33
CA PHE A 123 5.28 -19.08 -30.27
C PHE A 123 5.19 -20.23 -31.29
N PRO A 124 5.99 -20.20 -32.36
CA PRO A 124 5.90 -21.18 -33.44
C PRO A 124 6.44 -22.55 -33.03
N VAL A 125 5.65 -23.59 -33.25
CA VAL A 125 6.04 -24.99 -33.02
C VAL A 125 5.34 -25.86 -34.08
N PRO A 126 6.07 -26.67 -34.85
CA PRO A 126 5.48 -27.57 -35.84
C PRO A 126 4.41 -28.48 -35.25
N ARG A 127 3.36 -28.77 -36.03
CA ARG A 127 2.20 -29.55 -35.57
C ARG A 127 2.59 -30.95 -35.08
N SER A 128 3.62 -31.55 -35.68
CA SER A 128 4.18 -32.84 -35.29
C SER A 128 4.72 -32.85 -33.85
N GLU A 129 5.23 -31.71 -33.37
CA GLU A 129 5.92 -31.59 -32.07
C GLU A 129 5.08 -30.86 -31.02
N ALA A 130 4.00 -30.19 -31.43
CA ALA A 130 3.20 -29.31 -30.57
C ALA A 130 2.62 -30.01 -29.33
N ARG A 131 2.16 -31.27 -29.44
CA ARG A 131 1.61 -32.01 -28.29
C ARG A 131 2.67 -32.26 -27.22
N ASP A 132 3.83 -32.75 -27.64
CA ASP A 132 4.93 -33.07 -26.74
C ASP A 132 5.55 -31.81 -26.16
N PHE A 133 5.70 -30.76 -26.98
CA PHE A 133 6.14 -29.45 -26.53
C PHE A 133 5.26 -28.92 -25.40
N LYS A 134 3.93 -28.88 -25.58
CA LYS A 134 3.00 -28.38 -24.56
C LYS A 134 3.05 -29.19 -23.26
N LYS A 135 3.22 -30.51 -23.36
CA LYS A 135 3.28 -31.40 -22.19
C LYS A 135 4.57 -31.22 -21.38
N ASN A 136 5.69 -30.98 -22.07
CA ASN A 136 7.02 -31.00 -21.47
C ASN A 136 7.57 -29.60 -21.13
N LEU A 137 6.96 -28.53 -21.65
CA LEU A 137 7.39 -27.18 -21.36
C LEU A 137 7.29 -26.86 -19.86
N LYS A 138 8.42 -26.47 -19.28
CA LYS A 138 8.49 -26.01 -17.89
C LYS A 138 8.46 -24.48 -17.80
N ASN A 139 9.35 -23.82 -18.55
CA ASN A 139 9.49 -22.37 -18.61
C ASN A 139 9.97 -21.98 -20.02
N PHE A 140 9.69 -20.74 -20.42
CA PHE A 140 10.37 -20.10 -21.53
C PHE A 140 11.64 -19.38 -21.05
N ASP A 141 12.70 -19.46 -21.85
CA ASP A 141 13.86 -18.60 -21.69
C ASP A 141 13.55 -17.25 -22.34
N LEU A 142 13.25 -16.25 -21.49
CA LEU A 142 12.89 -14.91 -21.93
C LEU A 142 14.16 -14.07 -22.19
N ILE A 143 14.22 -13.42 -23.35
CA ILE A 143 15.39 -12.66 -23.80
C ILE A 143 15.10 -11.17 -23.71
N PHE A 144 15.88 -10.47 -22.88
CA PHE A 144 15.68 -9.04 -22.63
C PHE A 144 16.81 -8.19 -23.22
N GLU A 145 16.46 -7.02 -23.75
CA GLU A 145 17.36 -6.01 -24.28
C GLU A 145 17.07 -4.65 -23.64
N GLU A 146 18.08 -3.83 -23.38
CA GLU A 146 17.88 -2.45 -22.93
C GLU A 146 18.03 -1.53 -24.14
N LYS A 147 17.04 -0.66 -24.37
CA LYS A 147 17.05 0.31 -25.47
C LYS A 147 16.64 1.67 -24.94
N ARG A 148 17.57 2.64 -24.97
CA ARG A 148 17.32 4.04 -24.58
C ARG A 148 16.74 4.18 -23.16
N GLY A 149 17.24 3.40 -22.21
CA GLY A 149 16.83 3.40 -20.81
C GLY A 149 15.59 2.57 -20.48
N LYS A 150 15.04 1.84 -21.45
CA LYS A 150 13.84 0.99 -21.29
C LYS A 150 14.18 -0.49 -21.47
N LEU A 151 13.46 -1.36 -20.77
CA LEU A 151 13.58 -2.81 -20.93
C LEU A 151 12.62 -3.30 -22.00
N PHE A 152 13.17 -4.02 -22.97
CA PHE A 152 12.39 -4.73 -23.98
C PHE A 152 12.56 -6.22 -23.82
N LEU A 153 11.46 -6.96 -23.88
CA LEU A 153 11.50 -8.38 -24.18
C LEU A 153 11.58 -8.54 -25.70
N VAL A 154 12.70 -9.08 -26.18
CA VAL A 154 13.03 -9.16 -27.61
C VAL A 154 12.93 -10.57 -28.18
N GLY A 155 12.72 -11.57 -27.32
CA GLY A 155 12.46 -12.93 -27.75
C GLY A 155 12.12 -13.87 -26.61
N ALA A 156 11.66 -15.05 -26.98
CA ALA A 156 11.51 -16.19 -26.08
C ALA A 156 12.05 -17.46 -26.75
N LYS A 157 12.59 -18.38 -25.97
CA LYS A 157 13.12 -19.68 -26.43
C LYS A 157 12.63 -20.82 -25.55
N SER A 158 12.56 -22.01 -26.13
CA SER A 158 12.43 -23.27 -25.39
C SER A 158 12.87 -24.43 -26.28
N GLY A 159 13.87 -25.19 -25.83
CA GLY A 159 14.52 -26.20 -26.67
C GLY A 159 15.06 -25.57 -27.96
N ASN A 160 14.71 -26.15 -29.10
CA ASN A 160 15.13 -25.67 -30.42
C ASN A 160 14.21 -24.59 -31.00
N PHE A 161 13.13 -24.23 -30.30
CA PHE A 161 12.16 -23.26 -30.78
C PHE A 161 12.43 -21.87 -30.23
N SER A 162 12.13 -20.85 -31.04
CA SER A 162 12.27 -19.46 -30.64
C SER A 162 11.28 -18.55 -31.34
N THR A 163 10.98 -17.41 -30.72
CA THR A 163 10.20 -16.32 -31.32
C THR A 163 10.89 -14.99 -31.07
N LYS A 164 10.74 -14.05 -32.01
CA LYS A 164 11.19 -12.67 -31.86
C LYS A 164 10.04 -11.82 -31.35
N LEU A 165 10.33 -10.99 -30.35
CA LEU A 165 9.38 -10.13 -29.68
C LEU A 165 9.85 -8.67 -29.75
N ASN A 166 8.94 -7.74 -29.48
CA ASN A 166 9.27 -6.34 -29.29
C ASN A 166 8.30 -5.72 -28.28
N ILE A 167 8.39 -6.20 -27.04
CA ILE A 167 7.47 -5.81 -25.97
C ILE A 167 8.21 -4.89 -25.01
N ASP A 168 7.75 -3.64 -24.87
CA ASP A 168 8.24 -2.70 -23.86
C ASP A 168 7.79 -3.19 -22.48
N PHE A 169 8.70 -3.89 -21.78
CA PHE A 169 8.40 -4.52 -20.51
C PHE A 169 8.26 -3.50 -19.37
N THR A 170 8.89 -2.34 -19.52
CA THR A 170 8.74 -1.22 -18.58
C THR A 170 7.28 -0.74 -18.52
N LYS A 171 6.52 -0.86 -19.61
CA LYS A 171 5.09 -0.54 -19.63
C LYS A 171 4.23 -1.56 -18.87
N ILE A 172 4.54 -2.85 -19.02
CA ILE A 172 3.83 -3.95 -18.35
C ILE A 172 4.00 -3.88 -16.83
N GLU A 173 5.22 -3.58 -16.35
CA GLU A 173 5.47 -3.42 -14.91
C GLU A 173 4.61 -2.30 -14.29
N ILE A 174 4.47 -1.17 -14.99
CA ILE A 174 3.65 -0.04 -14.53
C ILE A 174 2.17 -0.44 -14.50
N GLU A 175 1.67 -1.12 -15.54
CA GLU A 175 0.28 -1.57 -15.60
C GLU A 175 -0.05 -2.57 -14.46
N ILE A 176 0.88 -3.48 -14.14
CA ILE A 176 0.73 -4.41 -13.02
C ILE A 176 0.66 -3.67 -11.68
N GLU A 177 1.54 -2.68 -11.45
CA GLU A 177 1.52 -1.94 -10.18
C GLU A 177 0.28 -1.06 -10.06
N ILE A 178 -0.19 -0.46 -11.15
CA ILE A 178 -1.45 0.28 -11.18
C ILE A 178 -2.61 -0.63 -10.77
N GLU A 179 -2.71 -1.84 -11.34
CA GLU A 179 -3.81 -2.75 -10.99
C GLU A 179 -3.69 -3.29 -9.56
N ARG A 180 -2.47 -3.49 -9.05
CA ARG A 180 -2.24 -3.84 -7.64
C ARG A 180 -2.66 -2.73 -6.69
N GLU A 181 -2.34 -1.48 -7.00
CA GLU A 181 -2.75 -0.35 -6.16
C GLU A 181 -4.26 -0.17 -6.19
N ARG A 182 -4.90 -0.37 -7.35
CA ARG A 182 -6.36 -0.41 -7.45
C ARG A 182 -6.98 -1.50 -6.57
N GLU A 183 -6.40 -2.70 -6.53
CA GLU A 183 -6.92 -3.76 -5.67
C GLU A 183 -6.70 -3.45 -4.18
N ARG A 184 -5.56 -2.85 -3.81
CA ARG A 184 -5.32 -2.36 -2.44
C ARG A 184 -6.35 -1.30 -2.04
N GLU A 185 -6.69 -0.39 -2.94
CA GLU A 185 -7.71 0.64 -2.71
C GLU A 185 -9.10 0.03 -2.57
N ARG A 186 -9.46 -0.94 -3.42
CA ARG A 186 -10.71 -1.71 -3.29
C ARG A 186 -10.78 -2.44 -1.95
N GLU A 187 -9.68 -3.00 -1.47
CA GLU A 187 -9.62 -3.68 -0.18
C GLU A 187 -9.77 -2.71 1.00
N ARG A 188 -9.10 -1.55 0.96
CA ARG A 188 -9.28 -0.47 1.95
C ARG A 188 -10.72 0.00 2.02
N GLU A 189 -11.38 0.18 0.87
CA GLU A 189 -12.79 0.60 0.83
C GLU A 189 -13.71 -0.48 1.41
N ARG A 190 -13.49 -1.77 1.09
CA ARG A 190 -14.23 -2.88 1.69
C ARG A 190 -14.06 -2.94 3.21
N GLU A 191 -12.85 -2.71 3.71
CA GLU A 191 -12.59 -2.67 5.15
C GLU A 191 -13.30 -1.49 5.81
N ARG A 192 -13.24 -0.31 5.19
CA ARG A 192 -13.97 0.88 5.65
C ARG A 192 -15.48 0.65 5.68
N GLU A 193 -16.06 0.06 4.64
CA GLU A 193 -17.49 -0.27 4.59
C GLU A 193 -17.88 -1.27 5.70
N ARG A 194 -17.05 -2.28 5.94
CA ARG A 194 -17.26 -3.23 7.06
C ARG A 194 -17.19 -2.52 8.40
N GLU A 195 -16.26 -1.61 8.60
CA GLU A 195 -16.14 -0.84 9.83
C GLU A 195 -17.37 0.07 10.04
N ILE A 196 -17.81 0.78 9.00
CA ILE A 196 -19.06 1.55 9.00
C ILE A 196 -20.24 0.67 9.41
N GLN A 197 -20.38 -0.52 8.81
CA GLN A 197 -21.47 -1.45 9.13
C GLN A 197 -21.37 -2.07 10.53
N ALA A 198 -20.15 -2.20 11.07
CA ALA A 198 -19.91 -2.70 12.42
C ALA A 198 -20.22 -1.65 13.49
N LYS A 199 -19.95 -0.37 13.19
CA LYS A 199 -20.04 0.74 14.16
C LYS A 199 -21.27 1.62 14.04
N THR A 200 -22.08 1.44 12.99
CA THR A 200 -23.23 2.29 12.71
C THR A 200 -24.45 1.48 12.26
N LEU A 201 -25.62 2.07 12.44
CA LEU A 201 -26.89 1.57 11.89
C LEU A 201 -27.44 2.58 10.87
N LYS A 202 -27.55 2.17 9.60
CA LYS A 202 -28.21 2.98 8.55
C LYS A 202 -29.71 2.71 8.53
N VAL A 203 -30.52 3.75 8.58
CA VAL A 203 -31.98 3.69 8.44
C VAL A 203 -32.45 4.84 7.55
N LYS A 204 -32.93 4.51 6.35
CA LYS A 204 -33.27 5.52 5.32
C LYS A 204 -32.05 6.40 5.01
N ASN A 205 -32.20 7.73 5.08
CA ASN A 205 -31.15 8.71 4.86
C ASN A 205 -30.42 9.11 6.17
N LEU A 206 -30.55 8.30 7.22
CA LEU A 206 -29.90 8.54 8.51
C LEU A 206 -28.89 7.43 8.81
N MET A 207 -27.83 7.81 9.51
CA MET A 207 -26.86 6.90 10.09
C MET A 207 -26.76 7.17 11.59
N PHE A 208 -27.05 6.15 12.39
CA PHE A 208 -26.95 6.20 13.85
C PHE A 208 -25.66 5.57 14.33
N GLN A 209 -25.08 6.13 15.38
CA GLN A 209 -23.99 5.50 16.11
C GLN A 209 -24.49 4.19 16.74
N ASP A 210 -23.73 3.11 16.54
CA ASP A 210 -24.01 1.79 17.10
C ASP A 210 -22.72 1.13 17.61
N PHE A 211 -21.83 1.93 18.21
CA PHE A 211 -20.58 1.48 18.82
C PHE A 211 -20.12 2.48 19.88
N ASP A 212 -19.59 1.96 20.99
CA ASP A 212 -19.07 2.74 22.11
C ASP A 212 -19.99 3.89 22.55
N LEU A 213 -21.29 3.57 22.60
CA LEU A 213 -22.31 4.51 23.06
C LEU A 213 -22.01 4.90 24.51
N PRO A 214 -22.31 6.13 24.93
CA PRO A 214 -21.88 6.60 26.24
C PRO A 214 -22.81 6.11 27.36
N GLU A 215 -22.35 6.20 28.60
CA GLU A 215 -23.22 6.08 29.77
C GLU A 215 -24.21 7.25 29.85
N ARG A 216 -25.19 7.15 30.75
CA ARG A 216 -26.19 8.21 30.94
C ARG A 216 -25.52 9.53 31.29
N MET A 217 -26.04 10.62 30.72
CA MET A 217 -25.52 11.96 30.94
C MET A 217 -26.61 13.02 30.82
N ASN A 218 -26.35 14.18 31.39
CA ASN A 218 -27.19 15.35 31.23
C ASN A 218 -27.23 15.81 29.76
N TRP A 219 -28.25 16.60 29.43
CA TRP A 219 -28.53 16.97 28.03
C TRP A 219 -27.37 17.76 27.39
N ASN A 220 -26.76 18.71 28.10
CA ASN A 220 -25.64 19.49 27.57
C ASN A 220 -24.44 18.58 27.24
N SER A 221 -24.11 17.63 28.14
CA SER A 221 -23.08 16.64 27.89
C SER A 221 -23.41 15.76 26.69
N ALA A 222 -24.69 15.38 26.48
CA ALA A 222 -25.12 14.58 25.34
C ALA A 222 -24.96 15.31 24.01
N VAL A 223 -25.28 16.61 23.97
CA VAL A 223 -25.04 17.46 22.82
C VAL A 223 -23.55 17.53 22.51
N SER A 224 -22.74 17.90 23.50
CA SER A 224 -21.29 18.00 23.32
C SER A 224 -20.64 16.67 22.96
N TYR A 225 -21.12 15.55 23.49
CA TYR A 225 -20.63 14.23 23.13
C TYR A 225 -20.83 13.94 21.63
N CYS A 226 -22.05 14.16 21.12
CA CYS A 226 -22.32 13.89 19.71
C CYS A 226 -21.59 14.85 18.78
N GLU A 227 -21.50 16.14 19.12
CA GLU A 227 -20.81 17.15 18.29
C GLU A 227 -19.29 16.94 18.22
N ASN A 228 -18.68 16.31 19.23
CA ASN A 228 -17.25 15.99 19.24
C ASN A 228 -16.96 14.54 18.82
N LEU A 229 -17.98 13.77 18.41
CA LEU A 229 -17.79 12.38 18.02
C LEU A 229 -17.12 12.30 16.64
N GLU A 230 -15.97 11.64 16.58
CA GLU A 230 -15.30 11.29 15.31
C GLU A 230 -15.19 9.78 15.19
N ILE A 231 -16.04 9.19 14.36
CA ILE A 231 -16.04 7.74 14.12
C ILE A 231 -16.15 7.43 12.63
N VAL A 232 -15.45 6.38 12.18
CA VAL A 232 -15.47 5.86 10.79
C VAL A 232 -15.25 6.94 9.70
N GLY A 233 -14.48 7.98 10.05
CA GLY A 233 -14.14 9.11 9.17
C GLY A 233 -15.21 10.20 9.06
N PHE A 234 -16.18 10.26 9.97
CA PHE A 234 -17.22 11.29 10.03
C PHE A 234 -17.14 12.07 11.34
N SER A 235 -17.31 13.39 11.26
CA SER A 235 -17.26 14.35 12.38
C SER A 235 -18.51 15.24 12.49
N ASP A 236 -19.51 15.00 11.64
CA ASP A 236 -20.78 15.73 11.54
C ASP A 236 -21.91 15.04 12.34
N TRP A 237 -21.54 14.37 13.43
CA TRP A 237 -22.49 13.70 14.32
C TRP A 237 -23.22 14.72 15.20
N ARG A 238 -24.50 14.44 15.49
CA ARG A 238 -25.35 15.29 16.32
C ARG A 238 -26.35 14.47 17.10
N LEU A 239 -26.93 15.08 18.13
CA LEU A 239 -28.04 14.48 18.84
C LEU A 239 -29.31 14.52 17.95
N PRO A 240 -30.16 13.46 17.94
CA PRO A 240 -31.30 13.37 17.02
C PRO A 240 -32.41 14.33 17.40
N ASN A 241 -33.13 14.85 16.40
CA ASN A 241 -34.41 15.52 16.63
C ASN A 241 -35.52 14.52 17.01
N LYS A 242 -36.71 15.01 17.37
CA LYS A 242 -37.81 14.14 17.84
C LYS A 242 -38.15 13.01 16.87
N ASN A 243 -38.19 13.29 15.57
CA ASN A 243 -38.59 12.33 14.54
C ASN A 243 -37.49 11.30 14.27
N GLU A 244 -36.24 11.73 14.24
CA GLU A 244 -35.07 10.86 14.11
C GLU A 244 -34.93 9.94 15.32
N LEU A 245 -35.19 10.46 16.53
CA LEU A 245 -35.13 9.66 17.75
C LEU A 245 -36.26 8.61 17.79
N LYS A 246 -37.47 8.98 17.37
CA LYS A 246 -38.55 8.00 17.17
C LYS A 246 -38.20 6.96 16.10
N THR A 247 -37.46 7.36 15.06
CA THR A 247 -36.95 6.43 14.05
C THR A 247 -35.94 5.46 14.65
N ALA A 248 -35.00 5.92 15.47
CA ALA A 248 -34.07 5.07 16.22
C ALA A 248 -34.84 4.08 17.12
N ARG A 249 -35.81 4.57 17.89
CA ARG A 249 -36.66 3.74 18.77
C ARG A 249 -37.39 2.64 18.00
N ASN A 250 -38.00 2.97 16.87
CA ASN A 250 -38.72 1.99 16.04
C ASN A 250 -37.79 0.94 15.44
N ASN A 251 -36.49 1.23 15.32
CA ASN A 251 -35.45 0.32 14.84
C ASN A 251 -34.55 -0.20 15.97
N LYS A 252 -34.94 -0.06 17.25
CA LYS A 252 -34.11 -0.44 18.42
C LYS A 252 -33.57 -1.87 18.38
N ASN A 253 -34.29 -2.79 17.73
CA ASN A 253 -33.89 -4.18 17.61
C ASN A 253 -32.76 -4.40 16.60
N SER A 254 -32.63 -3.51 15.61
CA SER A 254 -31.57 -3.54 14.59
C SER A 254 -30.23 -3.00 15.10
N PHE A 255 -30.23 -2.21 16.19
CA PHE A 255 -29.00 -1.83 16.86
C PHE A 255 -28.35 -3.04 17.55
N LYS A 256 -27.05 -3.19 17.34
CA LYS A 256 -26.21 -4.23 17.91
C LYS A 256 -25.71 -3.85 19.30
N ASN A 257 -25.35 -2.59 19.50
CA ASN A 257 -24.62 -2.12 20.68
C ASN A 257 -25.36 -1.02 21.46
N LEU A 258 -26.66 -0.83 21.21
CA LEU A 258 -27.47 0.11 21.98
C LEU A 258 -27.37 -0.19 23.49
N ARG A 259 -27.01 0.81 24.30
CA ARG A 259 -26.80 0.66 25.76
C ARG A 259 -28.01 0.09 26.48
N SER A 260 -29.21 0.53 26.08
CA SER A 260 -30.46 0.00 26.62
C SER A 260 -31.60 0.10 25.60
N LYS A 261 -32.30 -1.01 25.35
CA LYS A 261 -33.50 -1.05 24.49
C LYS A 261 -34.80 -0.70 25.23
N THR A 262 -34.70 -0.35 26.52
CA THR A 262 -35.82 -0.13 27.44
C THR A 262 -35.56 1.04 28.38
N SER A 263 -35.02 2.14 27.86
CA SER A 263 -34.72 3.34 28.65
C SER A 263 -34.90 4.59 27.81
N TRP A 264 -34.85 5.74 28.48
CA TRP A 264 -35.00 7.05 27.88
C TRP A 264 -33.74 7.53 27.19
N TYR A 265 -33.95 8.16 26.03
CA TYR A 265 -32.91 8.78 25.23
C TYR A 265 -33.19 10.24 24.97
N TRP A 266 -32.14 11.04 24.93
CA TRP A 266 -32.21 12.46 24.65
C TRP A 266 -32.44 12.78 23.16
N SER A 267 -33.21 13.83 22.93
CA SER A 267 -33.28 14.54 21.65
C SER A 267 -32.66 15.92 21.77
N ILE A 268 -32.14 16.46 20.65
CA ILE A 268 -31.70 17.86 20.55
C ILE A 268 -32.83 18.87 20.73
N SER A 269 -34.09 18.44 20.60
CA SER A 269 -35.24 19.33 20.73
C SER A 269 -35.44 19.78 22.18
N ASN A 270 -35.18 21.06 22.46
CA ASN A 270 -35.41 21.69 23.74
C ASN A 270 -36.59 22.67 23.68
N ASN A 271 -37.11 23.02 24.86
CA ASN A 271 -37.95 24.19 25.05
C ASN A 271 -37.20 25.13 25.98
N ASN A 272 -37.46 26.44 25.89
CA ASN A 272 -36.72 27.48 26.62
C ASN A 272 -36.93 27.45 28.15
N ASN A 273 -37.48 26.36 28.72
CA ASN A 273 -37.74 26.15 30.15
C ASN A 273 -36.81 25.09 30.77
N SER A 274 -35.57 25.00 30.29
CA SER A 274 -34.56 24.02 30.77
C SER A 274 -35.01 22.56 30.67
N LYS A 275 -35.91 22.26 29.72
CA LYS A 275 -36.38 20.90 29.42
C LYS A 275 -36.05 20.52 27.99
N SER A 276 -35.76 19.25 27.80
CA SER A 276 -35.49 18.67 26.48
C SER A 276 -36.30 17.41 26.28
N TRP A 277 -36.56 17.12 25.01
CA TRP A 277 -37.42 16.03 24.62
C TRP A 277 -36.71 14.69 24.83
N ILE A 278 -37.41 13.74 25.44
CA ILE A 278 -36.95 12.37 25.63
C ILE A 278 -37.94 11.39 25.05
N VAL A 279 -37.46 10.22 24.65
CA VAL A 279 -38.28 9.10 24.18
C VAL A 279 -37.84 7.84 24.93
N ASP A 280 -38.79 7.12 25.55
CA ASP A 280 -38.56 5.81 26.12
C ASP A 280 -38.50 4.76 25.01
N PHE A 281 -37.38 4.04 24.93
CA PHE A 281 -37.22 2.99 23.95
C PHE A 281 -38.05 1.75 24.28
N HIS A 282 -38.55 1.56 25.51
CA HIS A 282 -39.39 0.42 25.88
C HIS A 282 -40.72 0.42 25.12
N ASP A 283 -41.57 1.41 25.39
CA ASP A 283 -42.96 1.50 24.93
C ASP A 283 -43.20 2.66 23.94
N GLY A 284 -42.23 3.57 23.81
CA GLY A 284 -42.31 4.72 22.90
C GLY A 284 -42.94 5.97 23.52
N TYR A 285 -43.17 5.99 24.84
CA TYR A 285 -43.62 7.19 25.53
C TYR A 285 -42.61 8.33 25.34
N ASP A 286 -43.10 9.56 25.24
CA ASP A 286 -42.27 10.75 25.05
C ASP A 286 -42.70 11.90 25.95
N ASP A 287 -41.74 12.72 26.39
CA ASP A 287 -42.00 13.83 27.31
C ASP A 287 -40.93 14.94 27.20
N TRP A 288 -41.21 16.09 27.81
CA TRP A 288 -40.26 17.16 28.09
C TRP A 288 -39.70 17.02 29.50
N TYR A 289 -38.40 16.78 29.63
CA TYR A 289 -37.77 16.53 30.92
C TYR A 289 -36.59 17.45 31.20
N TYR A 290 -36.28 17.68 32.48
CA TYR A 290 -35.22 18.61 32.91
C TYR A 290 -33.85 18.19 32.38
N GLN A 291 -33.15 19.15 31.76
CA GLN A 291 -31.83 18.95 31.13
C GLN A 291 -30.73 18.50 32.10
N THR A 292 -30.95 18.65 33.41
CA THR A 292 -30.01 18.26 34.48
C THR A 292 -30.01 16.77 34.81
N TYR A 293 -30.99 15.99 34.32
CA TYR A 293 -31.09 14.56 34.60
C TYR A 293 -30.27 13.73 33.61
N ASP A 294 -29.85 12.55 34.04
CA ASP A 294 -29.02 11.69 33.21
C ASP A 294 -29.86 10.66 32.43
N TYR A 295 -29.81 10.76 31.10
CA TYR A 295 -30.41 9.80 30.16
C TYR A 295 -29.40 9.39 29.08
N PHE A 296 -29.73 8.37 28.29
CA PHE A 296 -28.83 7.89 27.25
C PHE A 296 -28.82 8.82 26.03
N ALA A 297 -27.74 8.78 25.27
CA ALA A 297 -27.61 9.46 23.98
C ALA A 297 -27.32 8.44 22.88
N VAL A 298 -27.87 8.66 21.70
CA VAL A 298 -27.51 7.97 20.46
C VAL A 298 -27.32 9.03 19.40
N CYS A 299 -26.12 9.15 18.85
CA CYS A 299 -25.83 10.18 17.87
C CYS A 299 -26.33 9.76 16.48
N VAL A 300 -26.68 10.75 15.66
CA VAL A 300 -27.16 10.59 14.30
C VAL A 300 -26.44 11.55 13.38
N ARG A 301 -26.34 11.18 12.11
CA ARG A 301 -25.95 12.05 11.00
C ARG A 301 -26.77 11.75 9.75
N ASP A 302 -26.75 12.69 8.82
CA ASP A 302 -27.40 12.55 7.51
C ASP A 302 -26.45 11.82 6.53
N LEU A 303 -27.03 11.08 5.58
CA LEU A 303 -26.31 10.28 4.56
C LEU A 303 -26.18 10.96 3.20
#